data_AF-A0A970ALQ1-F1
#
_entry.id   AF-A0A970ALQ1-F1
#
_cell.length_a   1.000
_cell.length_b   1.000
_cell.length_c   1.000
_cell.angle_alpha   90.00
_cell.angle_beta   90.00
_cell.angle_gamma   90.00
#
_symmetry.space_group_name_H-M   'P 1'
#
loop_
_entity.id
_entity.type
_entity.pdbx_description
1 polymer ?
#
loop_
_entity_poly.entity_id
_entity_poly.type
_entity_poly.pdbx_seq_one_letter_code
_entity_poly.pdbx_strand_id
1 'polypeptide(L)' 'MGGKRKLELIAVYITKEKKMALEEWATAEERSVSWIVGKAIDKALQEYEQQTEAQPAPEVQE' A
#
# COMPACT_ATOMS: atom_id res chain seq x y z
N MET A 1 -5.33 -20.43 -20.05
CA MET A 1 -4.02 -19.93 -19.57
C MET A 1 -4.21 -18.49 -19.10
N GLY A 2 -3.85 -18.22 -17.85
CA GLY A 2 -4.35 -17.13 -17.02
C GLY A 2 -4.10 -15.72 -17.58
N GLY A 3 -5.17 -14.93 -17.68
CA GLY A 3 -5.11 -13.54 -18.07
C GLY A 3 -4.20 -12.76 -17.14
N LYS A 4 -3.10 -12.22 -17.70
CA LYS A 4 -2.22 -11.29 -16.99
C LYS A 4 -3.08 -10.12 -16.54
N ARG A 5 -3.27 -9.95 -15.22
CA ARG A 5 -3.96 -8.77 -14.67
C ARG A 5 -3.22 -7.55 -15.21
N LYS A 6 -3.96 -6.63 -15.84
CA LYS A 6 -3.41 -5.32 -16.20
C LYS A 6 -3.21 -4.58 -14.87
N LEU A 7 -1.95 -4.41 -14.48
CA LEU A 7 -1.59 -3.63 -13.31
C LEU A 7 -1.26 -2.21 -13.78
N GLU A 8 -1.74 -1.22 -13.04
CA GLU A 8 -1.39 0.19 -13.25
C GLU A 8 -0.10 0.52 -12.50
N LEU A 9 0.72 1.40 -13.07
CA LEU A 9 1.97 1.84 -12.46
C LEU A 9 1.81 3.24 -11.85
N ILE A 10 2.29 3.40 -10.63
CA ILE A 10 2.37 4.68 -9.92
C ILE A 10 3.85 4.97 -9.66
N ALA A 11 4.28 6.21 -9.96
CA ALA A 11 5.63 6.68 -9.67
C ALA A 11 5.59 7.71 -8.54
N VAL A 12 6.47 7.55 -7.55
CA VAL A 12 6.58 8.48 -6.41
C VAL A 12 8.04 8.78 -6.12
N TYR A 13 8.30 9.99 -5.62
CA TYR A 13 9.62 10.37 -5.12
C TYR A 13 9.73 10.02 -3.63
N ILE A 14 10.81 9.35 -3.26
CA ILE A 14 11.15 9.02 -1.87
C ILE A 14 12.58 9.45 -1.58
N THR A 15 12.90 9.65 -0.30
CA THR A 15 14.27 9.95 0.10
C THR A 15 15.17 8.73 -0.07
N LYS A 16 16.49 8.96 -0.13
CA LYS A 16 17.48 7.88 -0.27
C LYS A 16 17.41 6.89 0.89
N GLU A 17 17.21 7.40 2.11
CA GLU A 17 17.13 6.60 3.34
C GLU A 17 15.93 5.66 3.29
N LYS A 18 14.76 6.16 2.83
CA LYS A 18 13.56 5.33 2.65
C LYS A 18 13.79 4.25 1.59
N LYS A 19 14.46 4.59 0.49
CA LYS A 19 14.80 3.62 -0.56
C LYS A 19 15.69 2.51 -0.01
N MET A 20 16.75 2.86 0.72
CA MET A 20 17.66 1.88 1.33
C MET A 20 16.94 0.96 2.31
N ALA A 21 16.09 1.50 3.18
CA ALA A 21 15.30 0.69 4.11
C ALA A 21 14.37 -0.32 3.39
N LEU A 22 13.77 0.08 2.27
CA LEU A 22 12.95 -0.83 1.44
C LEU A 22 13.79 -1.93 0.77
N GLU A 23 15.00 -1.62 0.32
CA GLU A 23 15.94 -2.58 -0.28
C GLU A 23 16.46 -3.59 0.75
N GLU A 24 16.78 -3.13 1.95
CA GLU A 24 17.17 -3.99 3.08
C GLU A 24 16.03 -4.94 3.48
N TRP A 25 14.81 -4.41 3.61
CA TRP A 25 13.63 -5.21 3.92
C TRP A 25 13.34 -6.25 2.84
N ALA A 26 13.39 -5.86 1.56
CA ALA A 26 13.23 -6.78 0.44
C ALA A 26 14.27 -7.90 0.44
N THR A 27 15.52 -7.58 0.79
CA THR A 27 16.61 -8.57 0.91
C THR A 27 16.33 -9.56 2.03
N ALA A 28 15.92 -9.08 3.21
CA ALA A 28 15.64 -9.92 4.37
C ALA A 28 14.48 -10.91 4.13
N GLU A 29 13.49 -10.53 3.31
CA GLU A 29 12.34 -11.39 2.98
C GLU A 29 12.51 -12.22 1.69
N GLU A 30 13.65 -12.12 1.00
CA GLU A 30 13.87 -12.73 -0.33
C GLU A 30 12.75 -12.35 -1.31
N ARG A 31 12.41 -11.06 -1.35
CA ARG A 31 11.36 -10.48 -2.21
C ARG A 31 11.87 -9.27 -2.98
N SER A 32 11.07 -8.79 -3.94
CA SER A 32 11.35 -7.53 -4.63
C SER A 32 10.85 -6.34 -3.83
N VAL A 33 11.49 -5.18 -4.00
CA VAL A 33 11.01 -3.90 -3.43
C VAL A 33 9.57 -3.61 -3.85
N SER A 34 9.20 -3.91 -5.10
CA SER A 34 7.82 -3.74 -5.58
C SER A 34 6.81 -4.61 -4.82
N TRP A 35 7.20 -5.80 -4.38
CA TRP A 35 6.35 -6.68 -3.59
C TRP A 35 6.16 -6.11 -2.17
N ILE A 36 7.23 -5.64 -1.54
CA ILE A 36 7.20 -4.99 -0.21
C ILE A 36 6.29 -3.75 -0.24
N VAL A 37 6.50 -2.88 -1.23
CA VAL A 37 5.68 -1.67 -1.42
C VAL A 37 4.22 -2.04 -1.69
N GLY A 38 3.95 -3.06 -2.52
CA GLY A 38 2.59 -3.56 -2.74
C GLY A 38 1.91 -4.01 -1.44
N LYS A 39 2.60 -4.77 -0.59
CA LYS A 39 2.07 -5.19 0.71
C LYS A 39 1.85 -4.06 1.69
N ALA A 40 2.74 -3.07 1.72
CA ALA A 40 2.57 -1.89 2.54
C ALA A 40 1.34 -1.07 2.09
N ILE A 41 1.12 -0.93 0.78
CA ILE A 41 -0.06 -0.26 0.22
C ILE A 41 -1.35 -1.03 0.55
N ASP A 42 -1.37 -2.35 0.35
CA ASP A 42 -2.53 -3.19 0.69
C ASP A 42 -2.96 -2.96 2.15
N LYS A 43 -1.99 -2.97 3.08
CA LYS A 43 -2.24 -2.74 4.51
C LYS A 43 -2.76 -1.33 4.78
N ALA A 44 -2.13 -0.31 4.20
CA ALA A 44 -2.55 1.09 4.40
C ALA A 44 -3.98 1.35 3.88
N LEU A 45 -4.36 0.72 2.76
CA LEU A 45 -5.72 0.81 2.21
C LEU A 45 -6.74 0.14 3.12
N GLN A 46 -6.42 -1.05 3.65
CA GLN A 46 -7.29 -1.72 4.64
C GLN A 46 -7.49 -0.89 5.90
N GLU A 47 -6.42 -0.28 6.42
CA GLU A 47 -6.49 0.62 7.58
C GLU A 47 -7.33 1.87 7.28
N TYR A 48 -7.19 2.44 6.08
CA TYR A 48 -7.98 3.60 5.65
C TYR A 48 -9.47 3.27 5.53
N GLU A 49 -9.82 2.12 4.94
CA GLU A 49 -11.20 1.64 4.82
C GLU A 49 -11.83 1.45 6.21
N GLN A 50 -11.12 0.81 7.14
CA GLN A 50 -11.60 0.60 8.51
C GLN A 50 -11.83 1.91 9.27
N GLN A 51 -10.96 2.90 9.10
CA GLN A 51 -11.13 4.22 9.71
C GLN A 51 -12.32 5.00 9.14
N THR A 52 -12.67 4.75 7.88
CA THR A 52 -13.79 5.41 7.20
C THR A 52 -15.11 4.72 7.54
N GLU A 53 -15.12 3.40 7.69
CA GLU A 53 -16.29 2.62 8.11
C GLU A 53 -16.66 2.84 9.59
N ALA A 54 -15.68 3.22 10.42
CA ALA A 54 -15.89 3.57 11.82
C ALA A 54 -16.43 4.99 12.06
N GLN A 55 -16.66 5.80 11.02
CA GLN A 55 -17.34 7.09 11.14
C GLN A 55 -18.84 6.90 10.85
N PRO A 56 -19.74 6.89 11.85
CA PRO A 56 -21.16 6.99 11.57
C PRO A 56 -21.40 8.32 10.83
N ALA A 57 -22.18 8.26 9.76
CA ALA A 57 -22.63 9.44 9.02
C ALA A 57 -23.16 10.49 10.01
N PRO A 58 -22.89 11.80 9.80
CA PRO A 58 -23.49 12.82 10.65
C PRO A 58 -25.01 12.66 10.57
N GLU A 59 -25.61 12.37 11.72
CA GLU A 59 -27.05 12.34 11.92
C GLU A 59 -27.58 13.70 11.49
N VAL A 60 -28.25 13.73 10.33
CA VAL A 60 -28.99 14.90 9.88
C VAL A 60 -30.16 15.04 10.84
N GLN A 61 -30.02 15.97 11.79
CA GLN A 61 -31.12 16.41 12.65
C GLN A 61 -31.98 17.39 11.83
N GLU A 62 -33.17 16.95 11.43
CA GLU A 62 -34.27 17.83 10.98
C GLU A 62 -35.10 18.34 12.16
#